data_AF-A0A2G9CB37-F1
#
_entry.id   AF-A0A2G9CB37-F1
#
_cell.length_a   1.000
_cell.length_b   1.000
_cell.length_c   1.000
_cell.angle_alpha   90.00
_cell.angle_beta   90.00
_cell.angle_gamma   90.00
#
_symmetry.space_group_name_H-M   'P 1'
#
loop_
_entity.id
_entity.type
_entity.pdbx_description
1 polymer ?
#
loop_
_entity_poly.entity_id
_entity_poly.type
_entity_poly.pdbx_seq_one_letter_code
_entity_poly.pdbx_strand_id
1 'polypeptide(L)'
;MDNSSDTQQQPSATPASAAGTVVSQRRRRFIQAGVVPVGLTLASRPAMAWHCNTTSAWGSAILRNGGASVQARADAAVINNTECWYIANWKDNTGRSQVRGGNAPWNYVIAQWYSGKSLSYARSNLTVSKLFPGGLKNVSGTANVYNLLKNDTAGYGTMMIVARLNTLFAGNKVNQCVLSATGQDMLLQMAAQGPGIFKPANSTGAAWTQADFKNYLYSNWLVA
;
A
#
# COMPACT_ATOMS: atom_id res chain seq x y z
N MET A 1 66.52 -40.46 -27.70
CA MET A 1 65.74 -41.41 -26.90
C MET A 1 66.51 -41.60 -25.62
N ASP A 2 66.03 -41.01 -24.53
CA ASP A 2 66.26 -41.48 -23.17
C ASP A 2 65.12 -40.91 -22.32
N ASN A 3 64.60 -41.77 -21.47
CA ASN A 3 63.23 -41.79 -20.96
C ASN A 3 63.25 -41.71 -19.43
N SER A 4 62.14 -41.22 -18.86
CA SER A 4 61.62 -41.53 -17.51
C SER A 4 62.17 -40.79 -16.27
N SER A 5 61.35 -39.82 -15.82
CA SER A 5 60.59 -39.74 -14.54
C SER A 5 61.01 -40.56 -13.31
N ASP A 6 61.10 -39.91 -12.14
CA ASP A 6 60.23 -40.09 -10.93
C ASP A 6 60.93 -39.48 -9.67
N THR A 7 60.48 -38.40 -9.03
CA THR A 7 59.42 -38.19 -8.00
C THR A 7 59.82 -38.48 -6.53
N GLN A 8 59.59 -37.45 -5.67
CA GLN A 8 59.32 -37.43 -4.20
C GLN A 8 60.46 -37.42 -3.16
N GLN A 9 60.55 -36.34 -2.36
CA GLN A 9 60.32 -36.35 -0.89
C GLN A 9 60.48 -34.95 -0.21
N GLN A 10 59.40 -34.49 0.44
CA GLN A 10 59.40 -33.60 1.64
C GLN A 10 59.51 -34.53 2.89
N PRO A 11 59.70 -34.10 4.17
CA PRO A 11 59.70 -32.74 4.76
C PRO A 11 60.72 -32.48 5.89
N SER A 12 60.79 -31.25 6.43
CA SER A 12 61.29 -30.97 7.79
C SER A 12 60.72 -29.66 8.35
N ALA A 13 60.47 -29.64 9.65
CA ALA A 13 59.60 -28.72 10.39
C ALA A 13 60.29 -27.47 10.98
N THR A 14 59.42 -26.52 11.39
CA THR A 14 59.45 -25.19 12.08
C THR A 14 60.45 -24.97 13.26
N PRO A 15 60.68 -23.76 13.89
CA PRO A 15 59.78 -22.58 14.08
C PRO A 15 60.31 -21.10 14.15
N ALA A 16 59.37 -20.15 13.95
CA ALA A 16 59.09 -18.80 14.52
C ALA A 16 60.10 -17.60 14.52
N SER A 17 59.65 -16.40 14.03
CA SER A 17 59.28 -15.21 14.86
C SER A 17 58.93 -13.92 14.06
N ALA A 18 57.99 -13.14 14.63
CA ALA A 18 57.78 -11.68 14.58
C ALA A 18 56.93 -10.98 13.48
N ALA A 19 56.11 -10.04 13.98
CA ALA A 19 54.96 -9.33 13.41
C ALA A 19 55.26 -8.21 12.40
N GLY A 20 54.25 -7.85 11.61
CA GLY A 20 54.20 -6.58 10.86
C GLY A 20 53.11 -6.54 9.78
N THR A 21 51.89 -6.15 10.15
CA THR A 21 50.75 -5.99 9.23
C THR A 21 50.97 -4.81 8.28
N VAL A 22 51.15 -5.06 6.99
CA VAL A 22 51.14 -4.05 5.92
C VAL A 22 49.97 -4.32 4.98
N VAL A 23 48.82 -3.69 5.19
CA VAL A 23 47.72 -3.71 4.22
C VAL A 23 47.87 -2.51 3.30
N SER A 24 48.53 -2.75 2.18
CA SER A 24 48.71 -1.82 1.07
C SER A 24 47.38 -1.54 0.35
N GLN A 25 47.06 -0.27 0.18
CA GLN A 25 46.01 0.23 -0.71
C GLN A 25 46.39 0.04 -2.19
N ARG A 26 45.35 -0.23 -3.01
CA ARG A 26 45.25 -0.23 -4.50
C ARG A 26 45.43 -1.59 -5.19
N ARG A 27 44.32 -2.07 -5.76
CA ARG A 27 44.06 -2.01 -7.22
C ARG A 27 42.58 -2.34 -7.50
N ARG A 28 41.83 -1.33 -7.95
CA ARG A 28 40.56 -1.52 -8.67
C ARG A 28 40.83 -2.45 -9.86
N ARG A 29 40.25 -3.65 -9.85
CA ARG A 29 40.07 -4.44 -11.06
C ARG A 29 38.59 -4.45 -11.38
N PHE A 30 38.21 -3.54 -12.29
CA PHE A 30 37.01 -3.71 -13.10
C PHE A 30 37.21 -5.00 -13.91
N ILE A 31 36.43 -6.04 -13.60
CA ILE A 31 36.24 -7.15 -14.53
C ILE A 31 34.99 -6.82 -15.33
N GLN A 32 35.25 -6.37 -16.55
CA GLN A 32 34.29 -6.29 -17.65
C GLN A 32 34.37 -7.64 -18.39
N ALA A 33 33.24 -8.03 -18.99
CA ALA A 33 33.03 -9.23 -19.82
C ALA A 33 32.60 -10.51 -19.08
N GLY A 34 31.33 -10.52 -18.69
CA GLY A 34 30.50 -11.71 -18.63
C GLY A 34 29.08 -11.26 -18.92
N VAL A 35 28.66 -11.38 -20.18
CA VAL A 35 27.28 -11.10 -20.58
C VAL A 35 26.39 -12.10 -19.84
N VAL A 36 25.84 -11.67 -18.71
CA VAL A 36 24.65 -12.29 -18.15
C VAL A 36 23.52 -11.36 -18.60
N PRO A 37 22.71 -11.75 -19.60
CA PRO A 37 21.37 -11.21 -19.65
C PRO A 37 20.71 -11.78 -18.40
N VAL A 38 20.84 -11.11 -17.26
CA VAL A 38 19.90 -11.32 -16.17
C VAL A 38 18.61 -10.81 -16.76
N GLY A 39 17.83 -11.77 -17.26
CA GLY A 39 16.57 -11.55 -17.92
C GLY A 39 15.81 -10.48 -17.16
N LEU A 40 15.52 -9.41 -17.88
CA LEU A 40 14.55 -8.40 -17.51
C LEU A 40 13.18 -9.09 -17.50
N THR A 41 12.94 -9.88 -16.45
CA THR A 41 11.76 -10.68 -16.15
C THR A 41 11.82 -10.88 -14.64
N LEU A 42 10.94 -10.36 -13.79
CA LEU A 42 9.58 -9.90 -13.98
C LEU A 42 9.41 -8.46 -13.47
N ALA A 43 8.78 -7.61 -14.27
CA ALA A 43 7.84 -6.65 -13.71
C ALA A 43 6.67 -7.45 -13.12
N SER A 44 6.84 -8.01 -11.92
CA SER A 44 5.75 -8.67 -11.22
C SER A 44 4.89 -7.58 -10.58
N ARG A 45 4.00 -7.00 -11.37
CA ARG A 45 2.69 -6.64 -10.83
C ARG A 45 1.79 -7.80 -11.23
N PRO A 46 1.44 -8.70 -10.31
CA PRO A 46 0.15 -8.51 -9.64
C PRO A 46 0.02 -9.14 -8.23
N ALA A 47 -1.04 -8.68 -7.55
CA ALA A 47 -1.68 -9.26 -6.37
C ALA A 47 -0.89 -9.27 -5.05
N MET A 48 -0.70 -8.09 -4.44
CA MET A 48 -0.87 -8.05 -2.98
C MET A 48 -2.36 -7.92 -2.67
N ALA A 49 -3.12 -8.98 -2.93
CA ALA A 49 -4.22 -9.24 -2.00
C ALA A 49 -3.59 -9.32 -0.60
N TRP A 50 -4.37 -9.11 0.46
CA TRP A 50 -3.97 -9.34 1.86
C TRP A 50 -3.18 -8.23 2.56
N HIS A 51 -2.71 -7.18 1.88
CA HIS A 51 -1.92 -6.14 2.53
C HIS A 51 -2.01 -4.72 1.93
N CYS A 52 -2.22 -3.71 2.77
CA CYS A 52 -2.16 -2.30 2.37
C CYS A 52 -0.81 -1.68 2.75
N ASN A 53 -0.39 -0.64 2.02
CA ASN A 53 0.75 0.18 2.38
C ASN A 53 0.25 1.43 3.12
N THR A 54 1.01 1.89 4.10
CA THR A 54 0.76 3.20 4.72
C THR A 54 0.85 4.32 3.68
N THR A 55 0.02 5.37 3.80
CA THR A 55 0.02 6.49 2.85
C THR A 55 1.40 7.17 2.74
N SER A 56 2.18 7.20 3.83
CA SER A 56 3.54 7.74 3.86
C SER A 56 4.53 6.93 2.99
N ALA A 57 4.34 5.61 2.90
CA ALA A 57 5.12 4.75 2.02
C ALA A 57 4.79 4.98 0.54
N TRP A 58 3.51 5.15 0.21
CA TRP A 58 3.07 5.46 -1.16
C TRP A 58 3.55 6.81 -1.67
N GLY A 59 3.46 7.85 -0.84
CA GLY A 59 4.01 9.15 -1.16
C GLY A 59 5.49 9.02 -1.52
N SER A 60 6.27 8.33 -0.68
CA SER A 60 7.70 8.12 -0.92
C SER A 60 8.00 7.31 -2.18
N ALA A 61 7.18 6.31 -2.52
CA ALA A 61 7.33 5.47 -3.71
C ALA A 61 7.06 6.21 -5.03
N ILE A 62 6.13 7.18 -5.04
CA ILE A 62 5.84 8.01 -6.23
C ILE A 62 6.86 9.15 -6.37
N LEU A 63 7.40 9.68 -5.25
CA LEU A 63 8.17 10.93 -5.24
C LEU A 63 9.65 10.81 -5.57
N ARG A 64 10.21 9.60 -5.59
CA ARG A 64 11.60 9.38 -5.98
C ARG A 64 11.60 8.31 -7.05
N ASN A 65 11.76 8.72 -8.33
CA ASN A 65 12.03 7.86 -9.49
C ASN A 65 12.55 6.49 -9.05
N GLY A 66 11.65 5.50 -9.05
CA GLY A 66 11.74 4.27 -8.26
C GLY A 66 13.08 3.56 -8.36
N GLY A 67 13.96 3.84 -7.40
CA GLY A 67 15.09 2.96 -7.10
C GLY A 67 14.57 1.77 -6.28
N ALA A 68 15.08 0.57 -6.56
CA ALA A 68 14.69 -0.67 -5.90
C ALA A 68 14.65 -0.60 -4.37
N SER A 69 15.43 0.28 -3.74
CA SER A 69 15.49 0.49 -2.29
C SER A 69 14.29 1.22 -1.69
N VAL A 70 13.61 2.08 -2.45
CA VAL A 70 12.38 2.77 -1.99
C VAL A 70 11.19 1.83 -2.09
N GLN A 71 11.17 0.99 -3.13
CA GLN A 71 10.15 -0.04 -3.32
C GLN A 71 10.25 -1.13 -2.23
N ALA A 72 11.47 -1.59 -1.91
CA ALA A 72 11.69 -2.54 -0.81
C ALA A 72 11.25 -2.01 0.58
N ARG A 73 11.32 -0.69 0.82
CA ARG A 73 10.79 -0.08 2.05
C ARG A 73 9.28 0.05 2.05
N ALA A 74 8.66 0.28 0.89
CA ALA A 74 7.22 0.25 0.74
C ALA A 74 6.68 -1.17 0.94
N ASP A 75 7.37 -2.18 0.41
CA ASP A 75 7.05 -3.60 0.60
C ASP A 75 7.23 -4.06 2.07
N ALA A 76 8.08 -3.40 2.85
CA ALA A 76 8.22 -3.63 4.29
C ALA A 76 7.15 -2.90 5.14
N ALA A 77 6.40 -1.94 4.56
CA ALA A 77 5.35 -1.17 5.23
C ALA A 77 3.93 -1.76 5.02
N VAL A 78 3.91 -3.00 4.54
CA VAL A 78 2.76 -3.85 4.22
C VAL A 78 2.08 -4.32 5.51
N ILE A 79 0.80 -4.01 5.68
CA ILE A 79 0.01 -4.42 6.85
C ILE A 79 -0.81 -5.67 6.50
N ASN A 80 -0.61 -6.80 7.20
CA ASN A 80 -1.32 -8.06 6.92
C ASN A 80 -2.80 -8.06 7.32
N ASN A 81 -3.58 -8.86 6.57
CA ASN A 81 -5.00 -9.17 6.75
C ASN A 81 -5.99 -8.05 6.37
N THR A 82 -5.62 -7.05 5.58
CA THR A 82 -6.41 -5.82 5.37
C THR A 82 -7.56 -5.94 4.35
N GLU A 83 -8.31 -7.03 4.37
CA GLU A 83 -9.43 -7.22 3.44
C GLU A 83 -10.61 -6.32 3.76
N CYS A 84 -11.30 -5.90 2.69
CA CYS A 84 -12.42 -4.98 2.77
C CYS A 84 -13.58 -5.37 1.83
N TRP A 85 -14.71 -4.71 2.00
CA TRP A 85 -15.87 -4.87 1.13
C TRP A 85 -15.72 -4.07 -0.15
N TYR A 86 -16.22 -4.63 -1.25
CA TYR A 86 -16.29 -3.95 -2.54
C TYR A 86 -17.42 -2.93 -2.59
N ILE A 87 -17.39 -2.07 -3.60
CA ILE A 87 -18.50 -1.12 -3.86
C ILE A 87 -19.82 -1.89 -4.01
N ALA A 88 -19.80 -3.02 -4.72
CA ALA A 88 -20.98 -3.88 -4.88
C ALA A 88 -21.48 -4.46 -3.56
N ASN A 89 -20.58 -4.85 -2.63
CA ASN A 89 -20.99 -5.33 -1.31
C ASN A 89 -21.71 -4.24 -0.51
N TRP A 90 -21.21 -2.99 -0.56
CA TRP A 90 -21.89 -1.85 0.05
C TRP A 90 -23.23 -1.54 -0.61
N LYS A 91 -23.30 -1.58 -1.94
CA LYS A 91 -24.54 -1.32 -2.70
C LYS A 91 -25.61 -2.39 -2.47
N ASP A 92 -25.22 -3.66 -2.53
CA ASP A 92 -26.15 -4.79 -2.48
C ASP A 92 -26.34 -5.33 -1.05
N ASN A 93 -25.55 -4.83 -0.09
CA ASN A 93 -25.46 -5.31 1.29
C ASN A 93 -25.19 -6.82 1.35
N THR A 94 -24.21 -7.27 0.57
CA THR A 94 -23.75 -8.65 0.56
C THR A 94 -22.47 -8.78 1.36
N GLY A 95 -22.37 -9.86 2.14
CA GLY A 95 -21.17 -10.17 2.90
C GLY A 95 -20.04 -10.68 2.03
N ARG A 96 -18.82 -10.67 2.59
CA ARG A 96 -17.62 -11.26 1.97
C ARG A 96 -16.97 -12.15 3.02
N SER A 97 -16.84 -13.45 2.74
CA SER A 97 -16.47 -14.48 3.73
C SER A 97 -15.26 -14.12 4.58
N GLN A 98 -14.27 -13.50 3.96
CA GLN A 98 -13.00 -13.17 4.60
C GLN A 98 -13.03 -11.82 5.38
N VAL A 99 -14.07 -10.99 5.16
CA VAL A 99 -14.27 -9.72 5.86
C VAL A 99 -15.31 -9.91 6.96
N ARG A 100 -14.89 -9.72 8.22
CA ARG A 100 -15.79 -9.77 9.39
C ARG A 100 -16.67 -11.03 9.46
N GLY A 101 -16.11 -12.18 9.07
CA GLY A 101 -16.80 -13.46 9.11
C GLY A 101 -17.98 -13.58 8.14
N GLY A 102 -17.95 -12.87 7.00
CA GLY A 102 -19.01 -12.97 6.00
C GLY A 102 -20.23 -12.09 6.26
N ASN A 103 -20.19 -11.23 7.28
CA ASN A 103 -21.30 -10.35 7.58
C ASN A 103 -21.42 -9.20 6.58
N ALA A 104 -22.67 -8.77 6.37
CA ALA A 104 -22.97 -7.68 5.45
C ALA A 104 -22.54 -6.31 6.03
N PRO A 105 -22.03 -5.39 5.20
CA PRO A 105 -21.39 -4.16 5.68
C PRO A 105 -22.33 -3.21 6.43
N TRP A 106 -23.60 -3.11 6.03
CA TRP A 106 -24.54 -2.19 6.67
C TRP A 106 -24.91 -2.59 8.10
N ASN A 107 -24.71 -3.84 8.49
CA ASN A 107 -24.94 -4.28 9.87
C ASN A 107 -24.06 -3.49 10.84
N TYR A 108 -22.83 -3.15 10.44
CA TYR A 108 -21.89 -2.37 11.24
C TYR A 108 -22.27 -0.89 11.31
N VAL A 109 -22.77 -0.33 10.20
CA VAL A 109 -23.29 1.05 10.18
C VAL A 109 -24.49 1.18 11.10
N ILE A 110 -25.41 0.22 11.04
CA ILE A 110 -26.60 0.17 11.89
C ILE A 110 -26.19 0.06 13.35
N ALA A 111 -25.35 -0.92 13.68
CA ALA A 111 -24.88 -1.13 15.05
C ALA A 111 -24.21 0.13 15.63
N GLN A 112 -23.38 0.81 14.84
CA GLN A 112 -22.62 1.97 15.32
C GLN A 112 -23.43 3.26 15.41
N TRP A 113 -24.31 3.54 14.44
CA TRP A 113 -24.92 4.87 14.30
C TRP A 113 -26.45 4.88 14.30
N TYR A 114 -27.08 3.72 14.13
CA TYR A 114 -28.53 3.61 14.01
C TYR A 114 -29.04 2.36 14.76
N SER A 115 -28.53 2.13 15.96
CA SER A 115 -28.88 0.95 16.76
C SER A 115 -30.40 0.84 16.95
N GLY A 116 -30.93 -0.37 16.77
CA GLY A 116 -32.38 -0.63 16.80
C GLY A 116 -33.16 -0.14 15.57
N LYS A 117 -32.50 0.36 14.52
CA LYS A 117 -33.15 0.77 13.27
C LYS A 117 -32.97 -0.28 12.16
N SER A 118 -33.84 -0.21 11.16
CA SER A 118 -33.79 -1.10 9.99
C SER A 118 -32.71 -0.70 8.99
N LEU A 119 -32.35 -1.64 8.10
CA LEU A 119 -31.45 -1.39 6.97
C LEU A 119 -31.94 -0.23 6.07
N SER A 120 -33.24 -0.22 5.76
CA SER A 120 -33.84 0.84 4.94
C SER A 120 -33.68 2.22 5.57
N TYR A 121 -33.86 2.30 6.90
CA TYR A 121 -33.65 3.54 7.64
C TYR A 121 -32.19 4.00 7.53
N ALA A 122 -31.22 3.12 7.80
CA ALA A 122 -29.80 3.48 7.73
C ALA A 122 -29.38 3.93 6.33
N ARG A 123 -29.81 3.20 5.29
CA ARG A 123 -29.55 3.57 3.88
C ARG A 123 -30.15 4.92 3.51
N SER A 124 -31.31 5.28 4.05
CA SER A 124 -31.97 6.56 3.76
C SER A 124 -31.39 7.74 4.54
N ASN A 125 -30.74 7.50 5.68
CA ASN A 125 -30.33 8.55 6.62
C ASN A 125 -28.82 8.74 6.74
N LEU A 126 -27.99 7.86 6.18
CA LEU A 126 -26.54 8.05 6.18
C LEU A 126 -26.14 9.13 5.16
N THR A 127 -25.61 10.24 5.66
CA THR A 127 -25.13 11.36 4.85
C THR A 127 -23.61 11.38 4.75
N VAL A 128 -23.08 12.05 3.72
CA VAL A 128 -21.64 12.20 3.49
C VAL A 128 -20.95 12.92 4.66
N SER A 129 -21.60 13.91 5.28
CA SER A 129 -21.06 14.64 6.45
C SER A 129 -20.80 13.76 7.67
N LYS A 130 -21.53 12.63 7.81
CA LYS A 130 -21.30 11.64 8.88
C LYS A 130 -19.96 10.92 8.69
N LEU A 131 -19.51 10.75 7.44
CA LEU A 131 -18.27 10.08 7.07
C LEU A 131 -17.09 11.06 7.00
N PHE A 132 -17.35 12.25 6.47
CA PHE A 132 -16.39 13.32 6.22
C PHE A 132 -16.87 14.63 6.85
N PRO A 133 -16.68 14.81 8.17
CA PRO A 133 -17.13 16.04 8.85
C PRO A 133 -16.40 17.30 8.34
N GLY A 134 -15.16 17.15 7.87
CA GLY A 134 -14.41 18.22 7.20
C GLY A 134 -14.79 18.45 5.73
N GLY A 135 -15.78 17.73 5.22
CA GLY A 135 -16.25 17.80 3.84
C GLY A 135 -15.59 16.80 2.89
N LEU A 136 -16.30 16.49 1.81
CA LEU A 136 -15.82 15.73 0.66
C LEU A 136 -15.93 16.62 -0.57
N LYS A 137 -14.80 16.95 -1.19
CA LYS A 137 -14.74 17.90 -2.30
C LYS A 137 -15.69 17.48 -3.43
N ASN A 138 -16.46 18.45 -3.94
CA ASN A 138 -17.44 18.27 -5.02
C ASN A 138 -18.61 17.32 -4.69
N VAL A 139 -18.84 16.99 -3.42
CA VAL A 139 -20.00 16.21 -2.96
C VAL A 139 -20.67 16.95 -1.81
N SER A 140 -22.00 17.12 -1.86
CA SER A 140 -22.74 17.76 -0.77
C SER A 140 -22.62 16.95 0.52
N GLY A 141 -22.40 17.61 1.66
CA GLY A 141 -22.39 16.97 2.98
C GLY A 141 -23.74 16.32 3.34
N THR A 142 -24.85 16.82 2.80
CA THR A 142 -26.20 16.24 2.98
C THR A 142 -26.54 15.17 1.95
N ALA A 143 -25.66 14.92 0.97
CA ALA A 143 -25.89 13.87 -0.01
C ALA A 143 -26.02 12.52 0.70
N ASN A 144 -27.00 11.73 0.24
CA ASN A 144 -27.24 10.40 0.77
C ASN A 144 -26.17 9.43 0.24
N VAL A 145 -25.50 8.73 1.15
CA VAL A 145 -24.40 7.80 0.84
C VAL A 145 -24.87 6.63 0.00
N TYR A 146 -26.04 6.06 0.29
CA TYR A 146 -26.56 4.92 -0.44
C TYR A 146 -26.92 5.27 -1.90
N ASN A 147 -27.48 6.44 -2.13
CA ASN A 147 -27.79 6.93 -3.48
C ASN A 147 -26.52 7.12 -4.32
N LEU A 148 -25.43 7.62 -3.73
CA LEU A 148 -24.14 7.73 -4.42
C LEU A 148 -23.59 6.34 -4.79
N LEU A 149 -23.63 5.39 -3.85
CA LEU A 149 -23.22 4.00 -4.10
C LEU A 149 -24.04 3.32 -5.20
N LYS A 150 -25.32 3.68 -5.34
CA LYS A 150 -26.23 3.10 -6.35
C LYS A 150 -26.06 3.74 -7.73
N ASN A 151 -25.92 5.06 -7.78
CA ASN A 151 -26.06 5.84 -9.01
C ASN A 151 -24.72 6.25 -9.64
N ASP A 152 -23.63 6.30 -8.86
CA ASP A 152 -22.32 6.75 -9.32
C ASP A 152 -21.19 5.84 -8.81
N THR A 153 -21.24 4.56 -9.18
CA THR A 153 -20.32 3.53 -8.67
C THR A 153 -18.85 3.79 -9.02
N ALA A 154 -18.56 4.54 -10.08
CA ALA A 154 -17.21 4.83 -10.55
C ALA A 154 -16.70 6.23 -10.13
N GLY A 155 -17.57 7.05 -9.54
CA GLY A 155 -17.25 8.43 -9.19
C GLY A 155 -16.23 8.56 -8.07
N TYR A 156 -15.49 9.67 -8.11
CA TYR A 156 -14.56 10.06 -7.04
C TYR A 156 -15.22 10.01 -5.66
N GLY A 157 -16.43 10.58 -5.55
CA GLY A 157 -17.16 10.63 -4.28
C GLY A 157 -17.44 9.24 -3.73
N THR A 158 -17.91 8.33 -4.58
CA THR A 158 -18.21 6.96 -4.20
C THR A 158 -16.96 6.18 -3.79
N MET A 159 -15.85 6.32 -4.53
CA MET A 159 -14.59 5.69 -4.14
C MET A 159 -14.12 6.16 -2.76
N MET A 160 -14.15 7.48 -2.49
CA MET A 160 -13.77 8.03 -1.18
C MET A 160 -14.70 7.54 -0.07
N ILE A 161 -16.01 7.52 -0.31
CA ILE A 161 -17.01 7.01 0.63
C ILE A 161 -16.74 5.55 0.99
N VAL A 162 -16.52 4.69 0.00
CA VAL A 162 -16.25 3.26 0.24
C VAL A 162 -14.93 3.07 0.98
N ALA A 163 -13.87 3.80 0.60
CA ALA A 163 -12.60 3.78 1.34
C ALA A 163 -12.83 4.13 2.81
N ARG A 164 -13.62 5.18 3.10
CA ARG A 164 -13.88 5.62 4.47
C ARG A 164 -14.66 4.57 5.25
N LEU A 165 -15.74 4.06 4.68
CA LEU A 165 -16.55 3.02 5.29
C LEU A 165 -15.72 1.76 5.58
N ASN A 166 -14.84 1.36 4.66
CA ASN A 166 -13.93 0.24 4.86
C ASN A 166 -12.93 0.51 5.99
N THR A 167 -12.32 1.70 6.07
CA THR A 167 -11.43 2.05 7.19
C THR A 167 -12.13 2.01 8.55
N LEU A 168 -13.42 2.33 8.61
CA LEU A 168 -14.20 2.32 9.85
C LEU A 168 -14.68 0.92 10.22
N PHE A 169 -15.12 0.11 9.24
CA PHE A 169 -15.94 -1.06 9.52
C PHE A 169 -15.33 -2.39 9.04
N ALA A 170 -14.48 -2.40 8.01
CA ALA A 170 -13.94 -3.66 7.48
C ALA A 170 -13.10 -4.43 8.50
N GLY A 171 -12.51 -3.72 9.47
CA GLY A 171 -11.66 -4.32 10.50
C GLY A 171 -10.23 -4.49 10.02
N ASN A 172 -9.55 -5.51 10.55
CA ASN A 172 -8.19 -5.94 10.18
C ASN A 172 -7.17 -4.82 9.90
N LYS A 173 -7.13 -3.81 10.78
CA LYS A 173 -6.17 -2.69 10.71
C LYS A 173 -6.25 -1.85 9.42
N VAL A 174 -7.35 -1.92 8.66
CA VAL A 174 -7.53 -1.10 7.44
C VAL A 174 -7.44 0.39 7.73
N ASN A 175 -7.82 0.82 8.95
CA ASN A 175 -7.62 2.20 9.41
C ASN A 175 -6.15 2.63 9.45
N GLN A 176 -5.20 1.72 9.68
CA GLN A 176 -3.78 2.04 9.72
C GLN A 176 -3.21 2.32 8.32
N CYS A 177 -3.86 1.83 7.26
CA CYS A 177 -3.47 2.07 5.87
C CYS A 177 -3.51 3.55 5.48
N VAL A 178 -4.41 4.31 6.09
CA VAL A 178 -4.69 5.71 5.76
C VAL A 178 -4.05 6.68 6.74
N LEU A 179 -3.27 6.20 7.71
CA LEU A 179 -2.57 7.08 8.64
C LEU A 179 -1.23 7.53 8.04
N SER A 180 -0.92 8.81 8.20
CA SER A 180 0.41 9.35 7.94
C SER A 180 1.41 8.83 8.97
N ALA A 181 2.71 9.06 8.72
CA ALA A 181 3.76 8.77 9.71
C ALA A 181 3.58 9.53 11.04
N THR A 182 2.80 10.61 11.05
CA THR A 182 2.47 11.41 12.23
C THR A 182 1.10 11.06 12.82
N GLY A 183 0.44 10.01 12.32
CA GLY A 183 -0.87 9.55 12.81
C GLY A 183 -2.06 10.35 12.28
N GLN A 184 -1.87 11.21 11.28
CA GLN A 184 -2.98 11.95 10.66
C GLN A 184 -3.76 11.08 9.69
N ASP A 185 -5.08 11.19 9.71
CA ASP A 185 -5.97 10.52 8.76
C ASP A 185 -5.89 11.20 7.38
N MET A 186 -5.10 10.58 6.51
CA MET A 186 -4.87 11.09 5.15
C MET A 186 -6.13 11.03 4.30
N LEU A 187 -7.04 10.10 4.57
CA LEU A 187 -8.28 9.98 3.80
C LEU A 187 -9.19 11.19 4.04
N LEU A 188 -9.21 11.73 5.26
CA LEU A 188 -9.91 12.98 5.57
C LEU A 188 -9.27 14.19 4.88
N GLN A 189 -7.94 14.27 4.84
CA GLN A 189 -7.24 15.35 4.13
C GLN A 189 -7.47 15.27 2.61
N MET A 190 -7.38 14.07 2.05
CA MET A 190 -7.68 13.75 0.65
C MET A 190 -9.12 14.16 0.29
N ALA A 191 -10.09 13.90 1.16
CA ALA A 191 -11.48 14.26 0.96
C ALA A 191 -11.71 15.77 1.02
N ALA A 192 -11.13 16.45 2.02
CA ALA A 192 -11.32 17.88 2.22
C ALA A 192 -10.70 18.72 1.08
N GLN A 193 -9.49 18.35 0.62
CA GLN A 193 -8.79 19.07 -0.45
C GLN A 193 -9.28 18.65 -1.84
N GLY A 194 -9.45 17.35 -2.06
CA GLY A 194 -9.87 16.78 -3.34
C GLY A 194 -8.79 16.76 -4.44
N PRO A 195 -9.14 16.23 -5.62
CA PRO A 195 -8.22 16.10 -6.75
C PRO A 195 -7.81 17.47 -7.30
N GLY A 196 -6.58 17.58 -7.79
CA GLY A 196 -5.98 18.81 -8.32
C GLY A 196 -5.46 19.78 -7.25
N ILE A 197 -5.77 19.54 -5.98
CA ILE A 197 -5.30 20.36 -4.85
C ILE A 197 -4.51 19.50 -3.86
N PHE A 198 -5.02 18.30 -3.54
CA PHE A 198 -4.39 17.44 -2.55
C PHE A 198 -2.97 17.06 -2.93
N LYS A 199 -2.08 17.18 -1.94
CA LYS A 199 -0.68 16.81 -2.05
C LYS A 199 -0.22 16.17 -0.74
N PRO A 200 0.35 14.95 -0.78
CA PRO A 200 0.91 14.34 0.42
C PRO A 200 1.96 15.27 1.07
N ALA A 201 1.99 15.35 2.40
CA ALA A 201 2.82 16.33 3.13
C ALA A 201 4.32 16.31 2.78
N ASN A 202 4.85 15.16 2.31
CA ASN A 202 6.25 15.01 1.92
C ASN A 202 6.47 15.08 0.39
N SER A 203 5.44 15.42 -0.37
CA SER A 203 5.52 15.57 -1.82
C SER A 203 6.14 16.90 -2.22
N THR A 204 7.06 16.87 -3.17
CA THR A 204 7.47 18.05 -3.95
C THR A 204 6.80 18.07 -5.32
N GLY A 205 6.20 16.95 -5.76
CA GLY A 205 5.54 16.80 -7.07
C GLY A 205 4.20 17.52 -7.21
N ALA A 206 3.54 17.31 -8.33
CA ALA A 206 2.23 17.89 -8.63
C ALA A 206 1.15 17.42 -7.63
N ALA A 207 0.07 18.20 -7.52
CA ALA A 207 -1.13 17.76 -6.81
C ALA A 207 -1.73 16.52 -7.49
N TRP A 208 -2.30 15.63 -6.68
CA TRP A 208 -2.85 14.38 -7.16
C TRP A 208 -4.11 14.61 -8.00
N THR A 209 -4.14 14.00 -9.18
CA THR A 209 -5.32 13.95 -10.04
C THR A 209 -6.34 12.93 -9.51
N GLN A 210 -7.55 12.92 -10.08
CA GLN A 210 -8.53 11.88 -9.75
C GLN A 210 -8.02 10.47 -10.11
N ALA A 211 -7.21 10.34 -11.16
CA ALA A 211 -6.58 9.08 -11.51
C ALA A 211 -5.59 8.62 -10.44
N ASP A 212 -4.81 9.53 -9.85
CA ASP A 212 -3.87 9.22 -8.77
C ASP A 212 -4.60 8.75 -7.52
N PHE A 213 -5.71 9.40 -7.16
CA PHE A 213 -6.59 8.95 -6.07
C PHE A 213 -7.11 7.54 -6.33
N LYS A 214 -7.65 7.28 -7.52
CA LYS A 214 -8.13 5.95 -7.91
C LYS A 214 -7.00 4.92 -7.80
N ASN A 215 -5.85 5.19 -8.40
CA ASN A 215 -4.70 4.30 -8.38
C ASN A 215 -4.25 4.02 -6.94
N TYR A 216 -4.18 5.04 -6.10
CA TYR A 216 -3.83 4.89 -4.69
C TYR A 216 -4.85 4.01 -3.94
N LEU A 217 -6.14 4.33 -4.02
CA LEU A 217 -7.18 3.62 -3.26
C LEU A 217 -7.31 2.15 -3.69
N TYR A 218 -7.25 1.88 -4.99
CA TYR A 218 -7.31 0.51 -5.54
C TYR A 218 -6.02 -0.27 -5.25
N SER A 219 -4.84 0.35 -5.38
CA SER A 219 -3.58 -0.34 -5.10
C SER A 219 -3.37 -0.63 -3.62
N ASN A 220 -4.03 0.11 -2.72
CA ASN A 220 -4.05 -0.16 -1.28
C ASN A 220 -5.25 -1.00 -0.84
N TRP A 221 -6.05 -1.50 -1.78
CA TRP A 221 -7.25 -2.30 -1.50
C TRP A 221 -8.20 -1.64 -0.50
N LEU A 222 -8.30 -0.32 -0.53
CA LEU A 222 -9.28 0.44 0.24
C LEU A 222 -10.62 0.48 -0.48
N VAL A 223 -10.59 0.31 -1.81
CA VAL A 223 -11.74 0.24 -2.72
C VAL A 223 -11.47 -0.87 -3.72
N ALA A 224 -12.49 -1.66 -4.04
CA ALA A 224 -12.49 -2.60 -5.15
C ALA A 224 -13.91 -2.78 -5.71
#